data_AF-A0A2S2P3I1-F1
#
_entry.id   AF-A0A2S2P3I1-F1
#
_cell.length_a   1.000
_cell.length_b   1.000
_cell.length_c   1.000
_cell.angle_alpha   90.00
_cell.angle_beta   90.00
_cell.angle_gamma   90.00
#
_symmetry.space_group_name_H-M   'P 1'
#
loop_
_entity.id
_entity.type
_entity.pdbx_description
1 polymer ?
#
loop_
_entity_poly.entity_id
_entity_poly.type
_entity_poly.pdbx_seq_one_letter_code
_entity_poly.pdbx_strand_id
1 'polypeptide(L)'
;MIYYKLICVFCSVFSSIYCSDSSYDTISDIYLEHELIPNAGFTKRSSILVNLESRNDVVSISTINDSDIQLLKQLASKNELYRLKVTVRTLSGKETHFLTFTRACLIVGSKLNDILTLHLDHLDSPFAVNLATTSSNCNNLNELDTNNFTTTVFFRRPESSPVFVFQFLFLH
;
A
#
# COMPACT_ATOMS: atom_id res chain seq x y z
N MET A 1 -7.97 -3.12 58.39
CA MET A 1 -7.02 -2.23 57.69
C MET A 1 -5.97 -2.96 56.82
N ILE A 2 -5.53 -4.19 57.16
CA ILE A 2 -4.53 -4.94 56.37
C ILE A 2 -5.07 -5.38 54.98
N TYR A 3 -6.34 -5.78 54.90
CA TYR A 3 -6.97 -6.28 53.67
C TYR A 3 -7.10 -5.21 52.57
N TYR A 4 -7.38 -3.96 52.94
CA TYR A 4 -7.51 -2.85 51.99
C TYR A 4 -6.16 -2.51 51.32
N LYS A 5 -5.05 -2.65 52.07
CA LYS A 5 -3.70 -2.47 51.52
C LYS A 5 -3.32 -3.57 50.52
N LEU A 6 -3.67 -4.83 50.80
CA LEU A 6 -3.43 -5.96 49.90
C LEU A 6 -4.21 -5.83 48.59
N ILE A 7 -5.47 -5.39 48.66
CA ILE A 7 -6.32 -5.17 47.47
C ILE A 7 -5.76 -4.03 46.60
N CYS A 8 -5.32 -2.92 47.20
CA CYS A 8 -4.72 -1.81 46.43
C CYS A 8 -3.41 -2.22 45.74
N VAL A 9 -2.57 -3.03 46.41
CA VAL A 9 -1.32 -3.54 45.81
C VAL A 9 -1.62 -4.46 44.63
N PHE A 10 -2.57 -5.39 44.79
CA PHE A 10 -3.00 -6.26 43.69
C PHE A 10 -3.56 -5.44 42.50
N CYS A 11 -4.39 -4.42 42.78
CA CYS A 11 -4.93 -3.54 41.74
C CYS A 11 -3.83 -2.74 40.99
N SER A 12 -2.80 -2.27 41.70
CA SER A 12 -1.66 -1.56 41.08
C SER A 12 -0.80 -2.47 40.21
N VAL A 13 -0.59 -3.73 40.61
CA VAL A 13 0.18 -4.71 39.84
C VAL A 13 -0.57 -5.13 38.59
N PHE A 14 -1.90 -5.31 38.67
CA PHE A 14 -2.74 -5.59 37.50
C PHE A 14 -2.76 -4.41 36.53
N SER A 15 -2.83 -3.17 37.03
CA SER A 15 -2.76 -1.97 36.17
C SER A 15 -1.45 -1.88 35.38
N SER A 16 -0.32 -2.26 35.96
CA SER A 16 0.97 -2.24 35.25
C SER A 16 1.11 -3.34 34.20
N ILE A 17 0.36 -4.45 34.30
CA ILE A 17 0.37 -5.54 33.32
C ILE A 17 -0.48 -5.20 32.08
N TYR A 18 -1.48 -4.32 32.22
CA TYR A 18 -2.33 -3.87 31.11
C TYR A 18 -1.86 -2.57 30.42
N CYS A 19 -0.71 -2.02 30.80
CA CYS A 19 -0.04 -1.01 29.97
C CYS A 19 0.62 -1.70 28.78
N SER A 20 -0.19 -2.18 27.83
CA SER A 20 0.29 -2.36 26.47
C SER A 20 0.50 -0.95 25.94
N ASP A 21 1.74 -0.50 25.92
CA ASP A 21 2.15 0.67 25.15
C ASP A 21 1.56 0.48 23.76
N SER A 22 0.60 1.31 23.35
CA SER A 22 0.07 1.26 21.99
C SER A 22 1.12 1.88 21.07
N SER A 23 2.26 1.20 20.94
CA SER A 23 3.25 1.53 19.94
C SER A 23 2.55 1.37 18.60
N TYR A 24 2.30 2.50 17.94
CA TYR A 24 1.72 2.51 16.61
C TYR A 24 2.61 1.65 15.71
N ASP A 25 2.03 0.59 15.18
CA ASP A 25 2.75 -0.43 14.44
C ASP A 25 2.87 0.01 12.98
N THR A 26 3.95 0.74 12.70
CA THR A 26 4.23 1.34 11.40
C THR A 26 4.52 0.29 10.33
N ILE A 27 4.21 0.60 9.07
CA ILE A 27 4.56 -0.23 7.91
C ILE A 27 6.09 -0.31 7.76
N SER A 28 6.62 -1.53 7.65
CA SER A 28 8.05 -1.79 7.42
C SER A 28 8.34 -2.13 5.97
N ASP A 29 7.57 -3.05 5.39
CA ASP A 29 7.84 -3.63 4.07
C ASP A 29 6.55 -3.79 3.28
N ILE A 30 6.66 -3.61 1.96
CA ILE A 30 5.59 -3.91 1.02
C ILE A 30 6.11 -4.92 0.00
N TYR A 31 5.49 -6.08 -0.04
CA TYR A 31 5.76 -7.12 -1.05
C TYR A 31 4.73 -7.05 -2.15
N LEU A 32 5.21 -6.98 -3.38
CA LEU A 32 4.40 -6.97 -4.58
C LEU A 32 4.54 -8.30 -5.29
N GLU A 33 3.40 -8.92 -5.56
CA GLU A 33 3.29 -10.14 -6.34
C GLU A 33 2.26 -9.92 -7.44
N HIS A 34 2.50 -10.45 -8.64
CA HIS A 34 1.62 -10.25 -9.78
C HIS A 34 1.19 -11.56 -10.41
N GLU A 35 0.05 -11.55 -11.09
CA GLU A 35 -0.42 -12.69 -11.86
C GLU A 35 -0.35 -12.33 -13.35
N LEU A 36 0.56 -12.99 -14.08
CA LEU A 36 0.74 -12.82 -15.53
C LEU A 36 0.01 -13.86 -16.36
N ILE A 37 -0.38 -14.98 -15.74
CA ILE A 37 -1.15 -16.05 -16.38
C ILE A 37 -2.43 -16.22 -15.54
N PRO A 38 -3.63 -16.02 -16.13
CA PRO A 38 -4.87 -16.11 -15.38
C PRO A 38 -5.03 -17.48 -14.71
N ASN A 39 -5.28 -17.48 -13.40
CA ASN A 39 -5.47 -18.65 -12.54
C ASN A 39 -4.22 -19.52 -12.31
N ALA A 40 -3.03 -19.07 -12.71
CA ALA A 40 -1.78 -19.79 -12.44
C ALA A 40 -1.17 -19.44 -11.06
N GLY A 41 -1.68 -18.39 -10.41
CA GLY A 41 -1.20 -17.90 -9.12
C GLY A 41 -0.31 -16.65 -9.23
N PHE A 42 0.03 -16.11 -8.05
CA PHE A 42 0.84 -14.90 -7.94
C PHE A 42 2.33 -15.24 -7.89
N THR A 43 3.12 -14.52 -8.68
CA THR A 43 4.59 -14.60 -8.70
C THR A 43 5.19 -13.34 -8.10
N LYS A 44 6.36 -13.48 -7.47
CA LYS A 44 7.07 -12.35 -6.84
C LYS A 44 7.48 -11.33 -7.90
N ARG A 45 7.16 -10.06 -7.67
CA ARG A 45 7.56 -8.93 -8.53
C ARG A 45 8.61 -8.05 -7.86
N SER A 46 8.33 -7.48 -6.69
CA SER A 46 9.29 -6.61 -5.98
C SER A 46 9.04 -6.57 -4.47
N SER A 47 10.02 -6.02 -3.75
CA SER A 47 9.97 -5.80 -2.30
C SER A 47 10.43 -4.37 -2.05
N ILE A 48 9.64 -3.61 -1.30
CA ILE A 48 9.84 -2.19 -1.06
C ILE A 48 9.98 -1.98 0.44
N LEU A 49 11.14 -1.49 0.87
CA LEU A 49 11.35 -1.05 2.25
C LEU A 49 10.74 0.34 2.43
N VAL A 50 9.94 0.50 3.49
CA VAL A 50 9.21 1.73 3.76
C VAL A 50 9.71 2.36 5.05
N ASN A 51 9.91 3.67 5.01
CA ASN A 51 10.09 4.48 6.22
C ASN A 51 9.11 5.67 6.18
N LEU A 52 7.98 5.49 6.87
CA LEU A 52 6.87 6.45 6.94
C LEU A 52 7.21 7.73 7.73
N GLU A 53 8.29 7.74 8.52
CA GLU A 53 8.63 8.88 9.38
C GLU A 53 9.06 10.13 8.60
N SER A 54 9.56 9.95 7.36
CA SER A 54 10.18 11.04 6.59
C SER A 54 9.52 11.35 5.25
N ARG A 55 8.73 10.42 4.68
CA ARG A 55 8.18 10.55 3.32
C ARG A 55 6.77 9.98 3.20
N ASN A 56 5.93 10.69 2.45
CA ASN A 56 4.59 10.22 2.05
C ASN A 56 4.63 9.41 0.75
N ASP A 57 5.81 9.19 0.17
CA ASP A 57 6.01 8.46 -1.08
C ASP A 57 7.35 7.72 -1.12
N VAL A 58 7.37 6.60 -1.85
CA VAL A 58 8.57 5.78 -2.10
C VAL A 58 8.58 5.34 -3.56
N VAL A 59 9.72 5.47 -4.23
CA VAL A 59 9.91 4.96 -5.59
C VAL A 59 10.77 3.71 -5.52
N SER A 60 10.28 2.62 -6.13
CA SER A 60 11.00 1.35 -6.27
C SER A 60 11.21 1.02 -7.73
N ILE A 61 12.39 0.55 -8.08
CA ILE A 61 12.73 0.07 -9.42
C ILE A 61 13.14 -1.40 -9.29
N SER A 62 12.49 -2.26 -10.06
CA SER A 62 12.77 -3.70 -10.12
C SER A 62 12.94 -4.16 -11.56
N THR A 63 13.79 -5.14 -11.79
CA THR A 63 13.99 -5.74 -13.12
C THR A 63 12.96 -6.85 -13.37
N ILE A 64 12.32 -6.84 -14.53
CA ILE A 64 11.42 -7.91 -14.98
C ILE A 64 12.10 -8.75 -16.08
N ASN A 65 11.80 -10.04 -16.14
CA ASN A 65 12.36 -10.95 -17.14
C ASN A 65 11.70 -10.76 -18.50
N ASP A 66 12.44 -11.05 -19.57
CA ASP A 66 11.90 -10.96 -20.94
C ASP A 66 10.72 -11.91 -21.18
N SER A 67 10.70 -13.10 -20.55
CA SER A 67 9.58 -14.03 -20.60
C SER A 67 8.31 -13.43 -20.00
N ASP A 68 8.45 -12.73 -18.88
CA ASP A 68 7.35 -12.12 -18.15
C ASP A 68 6.83 -10.89 -18.91
N ILE A 69 7.72 -10.16 -19.58
CA ILE A 69 7.35 -9.09 -20.52
C ILE A 69 6.52 -9.65 -21.68
N GLN A 70 6.90 -10.80 -22.25
CA GLN A 70 6.13 -11.43 -23.34
C GLN A 70 4.74 -11.84 -22.88
N LEU A 71 4.62 -12.45 -21.69
CA LEU A 71 3.33 -12.79 -21.09
C LEU A 71 2.47 -11.54 -20.85
N LEU A 72 3.07 -10.47 -20.33
CA LEU A 72 2.38 -9.20 -20.10
C LEU A 72 1.90 -8.55 -21.41
N LYS A 73 2.72 -8.60 -22.48
CA LYS A 73 2.33 -8.17 -23.83
C LYS A 73 1.17 -9.02 -24.38
N GLN A 74 1.16 -10.31 -24.11
CA GLN A 74 0.06 -11.21 -24.50
C GLN A 74 -1.24 -10.91 -23.73
N LEU A 75 -1.17 -10.62 -22.43
CA LEU A 75 -2.32 -10.14 -21.67
C LEU A 75 -2.85 -8.82 -22.24
N ALA A 76 -1.93 -7.90 -22.56
CA ALA A 76 -2.28 -6.61 -23.12
C ALA A 76 -2.97 -6.72 -24.49
N SER A 77 -2.49 -7.60 -25.38
CA SER A 77 -3.09 -7.81 -26.70
C SER A 77 -4.49 -8.43 -26.63
N LYS A 78 -4.78 -9.19 -25.56
CA LYS A 78 -6.10 -9.76 -25.28
C LYS A 78 -7.01 -8.81 -24.47
N ASN A 79 -6.54 -7.61 -24.12
CA ASN A 79 -7.24 -6.68 -23.24
C ASN A 79 -7.64 -7.31 -21.88
N GLU A 80 -6.79 -8.20 -21.36
CA GLU A 80 -6.98 -8.85 -20.07
C GLU A 80 -6.48 -7.97 -18.91
N LEU A 81 -6.81 -8.39 -17.69
CA LEU A 81 -6.44 -7.69 -16.46
C LEU A 81 -5.07 -8.14 -15.97
N TYR A 82 -4.23 -7.18 -15.62
CA TYR A 82 -3.06 -7.38 -14.78
C TYR A 82 -3.49 -7.32 -13.32
N ARG A 83 -3.33 -8.43 -12.58
CA ARG A 83 -3.69 -8.51 -11.16
C ARG A 83 -2.45 -8.40 -10.28
N LEU A 84 -2.57 -7.66 -9.20
CA LEU A 84 -1.51 -7.39 -8.24
C LEU A 84 -2.01 -7.76 -6.85
N LYS A 85 -1.22 -8.58 -6.15
CA LYS A 85 -1.35 -8.85 -4.73
C LYS A 85 -0.29 -8.01 -4.00
N VAL A 86 -0.75 -7.25 -3.02
CA VAL A 86 0.07 -6.37 -2.20
C VAL A 86 0.02 -6.89 -0.78
N THR A 87 1.17 -7.31 -0.26
CA THR A 87 1.31 -7.74 1.13
C THR A 87 2.06 -6.67 1.89
N VAL A 88 1.38 -6.02 2.82
CA VAL A 88 1.96 -5.00 3.69
C VAL A 88 2.35 -5.66 5.00
N ARG A 89 3.62 -5.55 5.38
CA ARG A 89 4.15 -6.02 6.65
C ARG A 89 4.46 -4.84 7.55
N THR A 90 4.05 -4.94 8.80
CA THR A 90 4.35 -3.94 9.84
C THR A 90 5.58 -4.33 10.65
N LEU A 91 6.10 -3.42 11.48
CA LEU A 91 7.25 -3.66 12.34
C LEU A 91 7.04 -4.79 13.36
N SER A 92 5.79 -5.01 13.81
CA SER A 92 5.42 -6.16 14.65
C SER A 92 5.43 -7.50 13.90
N GLY A 93 5.54 -7.47 12.57
CA GLY A 93 5.50 -8.63 11.70
C GLY A 93 4.08 -9.01 11.25
N LYS A 94 3.05 -8.21 11.55
CA LYS A 94 1.69 -8.44 11.07
C LYS A 94 1.64 -8.21 9.56
N GLU A 95 1.03 -9.15 8.83
CA GLU A 95 0.82 -9.05 7.40
C GLU A 95 -0.63 -8.77 7.05
N THR A 96 -0.85 -7.87 6.11
CA THR A 96 -2.16 -7.56 5.54
C THR A 96 -2.08 -7.67 4.02
N HIS A 97 -3.01 -8.40 3.41
CA HIS A 97 -3.01 -8.65 1.97
C HIS A 97 -4.14 -7.88 1.27
N PHE A 98 -3.80 -7.26 0.15
CA PHE A 98 -4.74 -6.56 -0.72
C PHE A 98 -4.64 -7.10 -2.14
N LEU A 99 -5.77 -7.14 -2.83
CA LEU A 99 -5.84 -7.48 -4.24
C LEU A 99 -6.32 -6.26 -5.00
N THR A 100 -5.61 -5.93 -6.07
CA THR A 100 -5.97 -4.86 -6.99
C THR A 100 -5.69 -5.30 -8.42
N PHE A 101 -6.26 -4.61 -9.39
CA PHE A 101 -6.11 -4.95 -10.79
C PHE A 101 -6.20 -3.71 -11.67
N THR A 102 -5.57 -3.79 -12.83
CA THR A 102 -5.72 -2.80 -13.90
C THR A 102 -5.67 -3.50 -15.26
N ARG A 103 -5.93 -2.79 -16.35
CA ARG A 103 -5.78 -3.39 -17.69
C ARG A 103 -4.30 -3.61 -17.98
N ALA A 104 -3.92 -4.80 -18.44
CA ALA A 104 -2.53 -5.12 -18.76
C ALA A 104 -1.96 -4.17 -19.83
N CYS A 105 -2.80 -3.73 -20.78
CA CYS A 105 -2.39 -2.79 -21.81
C CYS A 105 -1.98 -1.41 -21.28
N LEU A 106 -2.50 -0.99 -20.12
CA LEU A 106 -2.10 0.28 -19.49
C LEU A 106 -0.71 0.19 -18.86
N ILE A 107 -0.36 -0.96 -18.29
CA ILE A 107 0.99 -1.21 -17.73
C ILE A 107 2.04 -1.22 -18.85
N VAL A 108 1.74 -1.88 -19.97
CA VAL A 108 2.63 -1.89 -21.14
C VAL A 108 2.71 -0.48 -21.75
N GLY A 109 1.58 0.19 -21.91
CA GLY A 109 1.50 1.54 -22.47
C GLY A 109 2.18 2.61 -21.59
N SER A 110 2.29 2.39 -20.28
CA SER A 110 3.05 3.25 -19.36
C SER A 110 4.54 2.93 -19.30
N LYS A 111 5.03 2.01 -20.15
CA LYS A 111 6.41 1.51 -20.15
C LYS A 111 6.84 0.94 -18.80
N LEU A 112 5.98 0.11 -18.19
CA LEU A 112 6.20 -0.49 -16.87
C LEU A 112 6.36 0.55 -15.75
N ASN A 113 5.63 1.66 -15.84
CA ASN A 113 5.55 2.67 -14.79
C ASN A 113 4.16 2.66 -14.16
N ASP A 114 4.08 2.25 -12.90
CA ASP A 114 2.83 2.23 -12.15
C ASP A 114 2.90 3.03 -10.84
N ILE A 115 1.71 3.41 -10.40
CA ILE A 115 1.48 4.21 -9.21
C ILE A 115 0.59 3.39 -8.30
N LEU A 116 1.12 3.02 -7.13
CA LEU A 116 0.39 2.32 -6.09
C LEU A 116 0.02 3.32 -5.01
N THR A 117 -1.25 3.40 -4.64
CA THR A 117 -1.70 4.26 -3.53
C THR A 117 -2.20 3.39 -2.40
N LEU A 118 -1.53 3.45 -1.25
CA LEU A 118 -2.01 2.86 0.00
C LEU A 118 -2.81 3.90 0.77
N HIS A 119 -4.07 3.59 1.03
CA HIS A 119 -4.91 4.39 1.91
C HIS A 119 -4.73 3.90 3.34
N LEU A 120 -4.27 4.81 4.19
CA LEU A 120 -4.01 4.58 5.60
C LEU A 120 -5.14 5.20 6.44
N ASP A 121 -5.41 4.63 7.60
CA ASP A 121 -6.27 5.26 8.60
C ASP A 121 -5.49 6.32 9.42
N HIS A 122 -6.10 6.81 10.49
CA HIS A 122 -5.49 7.80 11.39
C HIS A 122 -4.36 7.21 12.26
N LEU A 123 -4.16 5.89 12.24
CA LEU A 123 -3.13 5.15 12.96
C LEU A 123 -2.05 4.59 12.02
N ASP A 124 -1.98 5.10 10.78
CA ASP A 124 -1.10 4.63 9.70
C ASP A 124 -1.30 3.15 9.33
N SER A 125 -2.47 2.58 9.64
CA SER A 125 -2.84 1.22 9.23
C SER A 125 -3.46 1.21 7.83
N PRO A 126 -2.96 0.39 6.90
CA PRO A 126 -3.51 0.34 5.54
C PRO A 126 -4.89 -0.34 5.55
N PHE A 127 -5.87 0.26 4.88
CA PHE A 127 -7.21 -0.31 4.74
C PHE A 127 -7.65 -0.49 3.28
N ALA A 128 -6.99 0.18 2.32
CA ALA A 128 -7.27 0.01 0.90
C ALA A 128 -6.03 0.28 0.03
N VAL A 129 -6.03 -0.30 -1.17
CA VAL A 129 -4.96 -0.13 -2.15
C VAL A 129 -5.55 0.15 -3.53
N ASN A 130 -4.99 1.12 -4.24
CA ASN A 130 -5.34 1.46 -5.61
C ASN A 130 -4.11 1.35 -6.52
N LEU A 131 -4.29 0.78 -7.71
CA LEU A 131 -3.27 0.66 -8.73
C LEU A 131 -3.64 1.52 -9.94
N ALA A 132 -2.76 2.46 -10.29
CA ALA A 132 -2.88 3.33 -11.44
C ALA A 132 -1.61 3.26 -12.30
N THR A 133 -1.69 3.80 -13.51
CA THR A 133 -0.59 3.88 -14.47
C THR A 133 -0.43 5.32 -14.93
N THR A 134 0.78 5.69 -15.35
CA THR A 134 1.03 7.04 -15.90
C THR A 134 0.41 7.24 -17.28
N SER A 135 0.15 6.15 -18.02
CA SER A 135 -0.58 6.18 -19.29
C SER A 135 -2.08 6.00 -19.08
N SER A 136 -2.88 6.76 -19.83
CA SER A 136 -4.33 6.57 -19.95
C SER A 136 -4.75 5.72 -21.16
N ASN A 137 -3.81 5.44 -22.07
CA ASN A 137 -4.11 4.85 -23.38
C ASN A 137 -3.32 3.56 -23.59
N CYS A 138 -3.92 2.62 -24.33
CA CYS A 138 -3.32 1.33 -24.68
C CYS A 138 -2.66 1.34 -26.07
N ASN A 139 -2.10 2.49 -26.46
CA ASN A 139 -1.39 2.64 -27.72
C ASN A 139 0.07 2.18 -27.55
N ASN A 140 0.71 1.72 -28.64
CA ASN A 140 2.14 1.41 -28.69
C ASN A 140 2.61 0.23 -27.81
N LEU A 141 1.84 -0.87 -27.77
CA LEU A 141 2.22 -2.09 -27.03
C LEU A 141 3.58 -2.69 -27.46
N ASN A 142 4.04 -2.39 -28.67
CA ASN A 142 5.28 -2.89 -29.23
C ASN A 142 6.51 -2.03 -28.88
N GLU A 143 6.33 -0.81 -28.36
CA GLU A 143 7.41 0.14 -28.05
C GLU A 143 8.00 -0.03 -26.63
N LEU A 144 7.69 -1.13 -25.96
CA LEU A 144 8.30 -1.43 -24.66
C LEU A 144 9.74 -1.93 -24.87
N ASP A 145 10.69 -1.04 -24.56
CA ASP A 145 12.14 -1.16 -24.74
C ASP A 145 12.91 -1.26 -23.40
N THR A 146 12.20 -1.26 -22.27
CA THR A 146 12.77 -1.29 -20.93
C THR A 146 12.36 -2.55 -20.16
N ASN A 147 13.31 -3.08 -19.39
CA ASN A 147 13.09 -4.16 -18.43
C ASN A 147 13.00 -3.64 -16.99
N ASN A 148 13.05 -2.32 -16.81
CA ASN A 148 12.92 -1.69 -15.50
C ASN A 148 11.45 -1.38 -15.23
N PHE A 149 10.88 -2.10 -14.26
CA PHE A 149 9.57 -1.82 -13.72
C PHE A 149 9.72 -0.80 -12.59
N THR A 150 9.17 0.40 -12.79
CA THR A 150 9.16 1.48 -11.79
C THR A 150 7.80 1.54 -11.11
N THR A 151 7.80 1.52 -9.78
CA THR A 151 6.61 1.66 -8.94
C THR A 151 6.76 2.84 -8.02
N THR A 152 5.85 3.80 -8.13
CA THR A 152 5.74 4.90 -7.17
C THR A 152 4.63 4.56 -6.17
N VAL A 153 4.97 4.46 -4.89
CA VAL A 153 4.03 4.18 -3.82
C VAL A 153 3.70 5.49 -3.11
N PHE A 154 2.42 5.84 -3.03
CA PHE A 154 1.91 6.97 -2.25
C PHE A 154 1.15 6.49 -1.03
N PHE A 155 1.39 7.13 0.11
CA PHE A 155 0.64 6.92 1.34
C PHE A 155 -0.37 8.04 1.52
N ARG A 156 -1.66 7.70 1.52
CA ARG A 156 -2.77 8.66 1.63
C ARG A 156 -3.52 8.45 2.92
N ARG A 157 -3.45 9.45 3.81
CA ARG A 157 -4.24 9.51 5.04
C ARG A 157 -5.57 10.24 4.79
N PRO A 158 -6.60 10.04 5.64
CA PRO A 158 -7.85 10.76 5.52
C PRO A 158 -7.60 12.24 5.86
N GLU A 159 -8.06 13.14 5.01
CA GLU A 159 -8.02 14.58 5.31
C GLU A 159 -9.10 14.93 6.32
N SER A 160 -8.80 15.85 7.23
CA SER A 160 -9.81 16.39 8.15
C SER A 160 -10.88 17.13 7.35
N SER A 161 -12.15 16.89 7.70
CA SER A 161 -13.24 17.62 7.07
C SER A 161 -13.14 19.13 7.34
N PRO A 162 -13.57 19.99 6.40
CA PRO A 162 -13.58 21.43 6.63
C PRO A 162 -14.35 21.78 7.90
N VAL A 163 -13.72 22.53 8.80
CA VAL A 163 -14.41 23.08 9.97
C VAL A 163 -15.14 24.34 9.53
N PHE A 164 -16.47 24.37 9.67
CA PHE A 164 -17.26 25.56 9.40
C PHE A 164 -16.85 26.68 10.37
N VAL A 165 -16.24 27.75 9.84
CA VAL A 165 -15.99 28.98 10.59
C VAL A 165 -17.26 29.82 10.54
N PHE A 166 -18.03 29.85 11.64
CA PHE A 166 -19.09 30.84 11.81
C PHE A 166 -18.45 32.20 12.06
N GLN A 167 -18.23 32.97 10.99
CA GLN A 167 -17.95 34.40 11.11
C GLN A 167 -19.24 35.08 11.55
N PHE A 168 -19.40 35.34 12.86
CA PHE A 168 -20.43 36.25 13.34
C PHE A 168 -20.13 37.64 12.78
N LEU A 169 -20.79 37.99 11.69
CA LEU A 169 -21.02 39.37 11.31
C LEU A 169 -21.94 39.97 12.38
N PHE A 170 -21.35 40.51 13.44
CA PHE A 170 -22.02 41.53 14.24
C PHE A 170 -22.21 42.74 13.33
N LEU A 171 -23.36 42.80 12.66
CA LEU A 171 -23.90 44.04 12.12
C LEU A 171 -24.25 44.93 13.31
N HIS A 172 -23.51 46.02 13.45
CA HIS A 172 -23.77 47.07 14.44
C HIS A 172 -24.14 48.37 13.74
#